data_AF-A0A417PC55-F1
#
_entry.id   AF-A0A417PC55-F1
#
_cell.length_a   1.000
_cell.length_b   1.000
_cell.length_c   1.000
_cell.angle_alpha   90.00
_cell.angle_beta   90.00
_cell.angle_gamma   90.00
#
_symmetry.space_group_name_H-M   'P 1'
#
loop_
_entity.id
_entity.type
_entity.pdbx_description
1 polymer ?
#
loop_
_entity_poly.entity_id
_entity_poly.type
_entity_poly.pdbx_seq_one_letter_code
_entity_poly.pdbx_strand_id
1 'polypeptide(L)'
;MYKFEKKIQEAEKRGIHFSEGQMTYIRCARINGIDLLDHLYEKYTREYVSCPHGENTDEYLTTISTILLASEFFDENLCELVSQMIEQNKLYSAKG
;
A
#
# COMPACT_ATOMS: atom_id res chain seq x y z
N MET A 1 11.29 -0.91 0.01
CA MET A 1 10.74 0.14 -0.86
C MET A 1 9.57 -0.47 -1.61
N TYR A 2 8.38 0.08 -1.40
CA TYR A 2 7.13 -0.42 -1.98
C TYR A 2 7.11 -0.23 -3.51
N LYS A 3 6.29 -0.99 -4.24
CA LYS A 3 6.16 -0.89 -5.70
C LYS A 3 5.72 0.53 -6.10
N PHE A 4 4.79 1.14 -5.35
CA PHE A 4 4.31 2.49 -5.69
C PHE A 4 5.41 3.56 -5.55
N GLU A 5 6.32 3.43 -4.58
CA GLU A 5 7.45 4.36 -4.38
C GLU A 5 8.42 4.31 -5.57
N LYS A 6 8.71 3.11 -6.09
CA LYS A 6 9.49 2.92 -7.32
C LYS A 6 8.83 3.63 -8.50
N LYS A 7 7.51 3.52 -8.62
CA LYS A 7 6.74 4.11 -9.70
C LYS A 7 6.77 5.64 -9.69
N ILE A 8 6.69 6.26 -8.51
CA ILE A 8 6.87 7.70 -8.34
C ILE A 8 8.27 8.12 -8.80
N GLN A 9 9.31 7.44 -8.33
CA GLN A 9 10.70 7.74 -8.73
C GLN A 9 10.92 7.60 -10.24
N GLU A 10 10.34 6.57 -10.87
CA GLU A 10 10.41 6.39 -12.32
C GLU A 10 9.69 7.48 -13.09
N ALA A 11 8.54 7.96 -12.60
CA ALA A 11 7.81 9.06 -13.21
C ALA A 11 8.60 10.38 -13.10
N GLU A 12 9.17 10.67 -11.94
CA GLU A 12 10.02 11.86 -11.73
C GLU A 12 11.25 11.85 -12.64
N LYS A 13 11.91 10.68 -12.79
CA LYS A 13 13.02 10.51 -13.74
C LYS A 13 12.64 10.78 -15.20
N ARG A 14 11.35 10.63 -15.54
CA ARG A 14 10.80 10.92 -16.87
C ARG A 14 10.26 12.35 -16.98
N GLY A 15 10.51 13.21 -15.99
CA GLY A 15 10.06 14.60 -15.97
C GLY A 15 8.59 14.79 -15.60
N ILE A 16 7.93 13.77 -15.08
CA ILE A 16 6.54 13.87 -14.60
C ILE A 16 6.59 14.25 -13.12
N HIS A 17 6.27 15.51 -12.85
CA HIS A 17 6.22 16.03 -11.49
C HIS A 17 4.84 15.86 -10.89
N PHE A 18 4.78 15.50 -9.62
CA PHE A 18 3.55 15.44 -8.83
C PHE A 18 3.38 16.77 -8.08
N SER A 19 2.14 17.27 -8.04
CA SER A 19 1.84 18.44 -7.20
C SER A 19 1.96 18.08 -5.71
N GLU A 20 2.12 19.10 -4.87
CA GLU A 20 2.10 18.90 -3.41
C GLU A 20 0.80 18.24 -2.92
N GLY A 21 -0.33 18.59 -3.53
CA GLY A 21 -1.63 17.97 -3.23
C GLY A 21 -1.68 16.48 -3.59
N GLN A 22 -1.15 16.09 -4.75
CA GLN A 22 -1.04 14.68 -5.15
C GLN A 22 -0.13 13.90 -4.21
N MET A 23 1.04 14.46 -3.87
CA MET A 23 1.97 13.84 -2.93
C MET A 23 1.37 13.69 -1.53
N THR A 24 0.61 14.69 -1.07
CA THR A 24 -0.12 14.63 0.20
C THR A 24 -1.18 13.53 0.17
N TYR A 25 -1.96 13.44 -0.91
CA TYR A 25 -2.97 12.39 -1.06
C TYR A 25 -2.36 10.98 -1.04
N ILE A 26 -1.24 10.76 -1.74
CA ILE A 26 -0.50 9.48 -1.72
C ILE A 26 -0.02 9.16 -0.29
N ARG A 27 0.51 10.15 0.44
CA ARG A 27 0.96 9.97 1.84
C ARG A 27 -0.20 9.59 2.75
N CYS A 28 -1.36 10.25 2.63
CA CYS A 28 -2.54 9.92 3.43
C CYS A 28 -3.07 8.51 3.11
N ALA A 29 -3.17 8.16 1.83
CA ALA A 29 -3.56 6.81 1.42
C ALA A 29 -2.59 5.75 1.97
N ARG A 30 -1.29 6.08 2.00
CA ARG A 30 -0.28 5.21 2.59
C ARG A 30 -0.49 5.00 4.09
N ILE A 31 -0.68 6.08 4.85
CA ILE A 31 -0.88 6.02 6.31
C ILE A 31 -2.11 5.16 6.63
N ASN A 32 -3.23 5.40 5.95
CA ASN A 32 -4.47 4.65 6.18
C ASN A 32 -4.30 3.14 5.96
N GLY A 33 -3.50 2.73 4.97
CA GLY A 33 -3.25 1.30 4.74
C GLY A 33 -2.28 0.69 5.75
N ILE A 34 -1.29 1.46 6.23
CA ILE A 34 -0.43 1.01 7.34
C ILE A 34 -1.27 0.81 8.60
N ASP A 35 -2.14 1.78 8.94
CA ASP A 35 -3.03 1.66 10.10
C ASP A 35 -3.90 0.40 10.02
N LEU A 36 -4.42 0.08 8.84
CA LEU A 36 -5.20 -1.15 8.63
C LEU A 36 -4.36 -2.42 8.84
N LEU A 37 -3.14 -2.46 8.29
CA LEU A 37 -2.24 -3.61 8.44
C LEU A 37 -1.81 -3.79 9.90
N ASP A 38 -1.54 -2.70 10.61
CA ASP A 38 -1.19 -2.73 12.03
C ASP A 38 -2.35 -3.32 12.86
N HIS A 39 -3.60 -2.91 12.60
CA HIS A 39 -4.77 -3.50 13.28
C HIS A 39 -4.90 -5.01 13.03
N LEU A 40 -4.65 -5.47 11.79
CA LEU A 40 -4.68 -6.89 11.46
C LEU A 40 -3.55 -7.65 12.16
N TYR A 41 -2.36 -7.05 12.24
CA TYR A 41 -1.20 -7.65 12.90
C TYR A 41 -1.36 -7.71 14.42
N GLU A 42 -1.94 -6.68 15.05
CA GLU A 42 -2.27 -6.68 16.47
C GLU A 42 -3.27 -7.78 16.81
N LYS A 43 -4.33 -7.92 16.00
CA LYS A 43 -5.31 -8.99 16.15
C LYS A 43 -4.62 -10.36 16.06
N TYR A 44 -3.80 -10.56 15.04
CA TYR A 44 -3.02 -11.79 14.87
C TYR A 44 -2.11 -12.10 16.07
N THR A 45 -1.40 -11.09 16.58
CA THR A 45 -0.49 -11.25 17.73
C THR A 45 -1.27 -11.64 19.00
N ARG A 46 -2.43 -11.03 19.22
CA ARG A 46 -3.29 -11.32 20.37
C ARG A 46 -3.88 -12.72 20.31
N GLU A 47 -4.39 -13.12 19.16
CA GLU A 47 -5.13 -14.37 18.99
C GLU A 47 -4.21 -15.59 18.87
N TYR A 48 -3.05 -15.45 18.21
CA TYR A 48 -2.24 -16.61 17.82
C TYR A 48 -0.82 -16.63 18.39
N VAL A 49 -0.21 -15.47 18.67
CA VAL A 49 1.16 -15.42 19.23
C VAL A 49 1.13 -15.45 20.76
N SER A 50 0.14 -14.79 21.37
CA SER A 50 0.06 -14.62 22.84
C SER A 50 -0.58 -15.81 23.57
N CYS A 51 -1.31 -16.67 22.85
CA CYS A 51 -1.92 -17.90 23.38
C CYS A 51 -1.40 -19.11 22.59
N PRO A 52 -0.41 -19.87 23.10
CA PRO A 52 0.08 -21.08 22.45
C PRO A 52 -0.92 -22.21 22.71
N HIS A 53 -2.12 -22.13 22.12
CA HIS A 53 -3.07 -23.23 22.13
C HIS A 53 -2.80 -24.12 20.92
N GLY A 54 -2.68 -25.42 21.20
CA GLY A 54 -2.34 -26.44 20.22
C GLY A 54 -3.32 -26.51 19.04
N GLU A 55 -2.77 -27.01 17.93
CA GLU A 55 -3.45 -27.67 16.79
C GLU A 55 -4.34 -26.85 15.83
N ASN A 56 -4.36 -25.51 15.86
CA ASN A 56 -4.96 -24.72 14.77
C ASN A 56 -3.90 -24.03 13.86
N THR A 57 -2.89 -24.80 13.44
CA THR A 57 -1.85 -24.36 12.50
C THR A 57 -2.45 -23.79 11.20
N ASP A 58 -3.57 -24.34 10.73
CA ASP A 58 -4.24 -23.88 9.50
C ASP A 58 -4.88 -22.49 9.64
N GLU A 59 -5.50 -22.19 10.78
CA GLU A 59 -6.08 -20.85 11.03
C GLU A 59 -4.98 -19.80 11.18
N TYR A 60 -3.89 -20.16 11.87
CA TYR A 60 -2.68 -19.33 11.95
C TYR A 60 -2.14 -18.99 10.55
N LEU A 61 -1.94 -20.03 9.71
CA LEU A 61 -1.42 -19.88 8.35
C LEU A 61 -2.38 -19.06 7.47
N THR A 62 -3.69 -19.24 7.65
CA THR A 62 -4.72 -18.48 6.94
C THR A 62 -4.71 -17.01 7.32
N THR A 63 -4.61 -16.68 8.60
CA THR A 63 -4.57 -15.30 9.07
C THR A 63 -3.31 -14.59 8.61
N ILE A 64 -2.12 -15.21 8.73
CA ILE A 64 -0.89 -14.58 8.23
C ILE A 64 -0.88 -14.44 6.71
N SER A 65 -1.44 -15.41 5.97
CA SER A 65 -1.61 -15.30 4.51
C SER A 65 -2.53 -14.15 4.13
N THR A 66 -3.60 -13.94 4.89
CA THR A 66 -4.54 -12.83 4.67
C THR A 66 -3.86 -11.48 4.89
N ILE A 67 -3.01 -11.34 5.92
CA ILE A 67 -2.24 -10.12 6.17
C ILE A 67 -1.26 -9.84 5.02
N LEU A 68 -0.55 -10.86 4.54
CA LEU A 68 0.36 -10.73 3.40
C LEU A 68 -0.38 -10.29 2.13
N LEU A 69 -1.50 -10.94 1.82
CA LEU A 69 -2.35 -10.58 0.67
C LEU A 69 -2.90 -9.15 0.79
N ALA A 70 -3.35 -8.75 1.98
CA ALA A 70 -3.80 -7.38 2.21
C ALA A 70 -2.68 -6.36 1.99
N SER A 71 -1.45 -6.68 2.41
CA SER A 71 -0.28 -5.83 2.17
C SER A 71 0.08 -5.72 0.69
N GLU A 72 0.00 -6.82 -0.06
CA GLU A 72 0.24 -6.82 -1.50
C GLU A 72 -0.83 -6.01 -2.24
N PHE A 73 -2.11 -6.25 -1.93
CA PHE A 73 -3.23 -5.53 -2.51
C PHE A 73 -3.17 -4.03 -2.24
N PHE A 74 -2.74 -3.65 -1.03
CA PHE A 74 -2.53 -2.24 -0.68
C PHE A 74 -1.45 -1.57 -1.55
N ASP A 75 -0.29 -2.22 -1.74
CA ASP A 75 0.78 -1.68 -2.60
C ASP A 75 0.32 -1.58 -4.07
N GLU A 76 -0.47 -2.54 -4.55
CA GLU A 76 -1.05 -2.52 -5.90
C GLU A 76 -2.06 -1.39 -6.09
N ASN A 77 -2.93 -1.14 -5.11
CA ASN A 77 -3.85 -0.02 -5.16
C ASN A 77 -3.13 1.33 -5.17
N LEU A 78 -2.06 1.49 -4.39
CA LEU A 78 -1.23 2.69 -4.44
C LEU A 78 -0.51 2.81 -5.79
N CYS A 79 -0.07 1.70 -6.39
CA CYS A 79 0.50 1.71 -7.73
C CYS A 79 -0.51 2.20 -8.77
N GLU A 80 -1.77 1.80 -8.65
CA GLU A 80 -2.84 2.21 -9.56
C GLU A 80 -3.20 3.69 -9.39
N LEU A 81 -3.31 4.16 -8.14
CA LEU A 81 -3.46 5.56 -7.84
C LEU A 81 -2.35 6.41 -8.47
N VAL A 82 -1.10 5.98 -8.33
CA VAL A 82 0.05 6.64 -8.96
C VAL A 82 -0.04 6.57 -10.49
N SER A 83 -0.51 5.48 -11.10
CA SER A 83 -0.78 5.42 -12.55
C SER A 83 -1.70 6.54 -12.99
N GLN A 84 -2.82 6.70 -12.29
CA GLN A 84 -3.86 7.65 -12.65
C GLN A 84 -3.35 9.09 -12.54
N MET A 85 -2.57 9.41 -11.50
CA MET A 85 -1.94 10.71 -11.35
C MET A 85 -0.90 10.99 -12.45
N ILE A 86 -0.11 9.99 -12.84
CA ILE A 86 0.84 10.11 -13.96
C ILE A 86 0.10 10.45 -15.25
N GLU A 87 -0.98 9.74 -15.56
CA GLU A 87 -1.78 10.00 -16.77
C GLU A 87 -2.45 11.38 -16.73
N GLN A 88 -2.99 11.80 -15.59
CA GLN A 88 -3.51 13.15 -15.41
C GLN A 88 -2.43 14.20 -15.71
N ASN A 89 -1.23 14.05 -15.15
CA ASN A 89 -0.17 15.04 -15.32
C ASN A 89 0.33 15.11 -16.77
N LYS A 90 0.38 13.97 -17.49
CA LYS A 90 0.67 13.98 -18.94
C LYS A 90 -0.37 14.78 -19.73
N LEU A 91 -1.66 14.61 -19.41
CA LEU A 91 -2.74 15.32 -20.10
C LEU A 91 -2.73 16.83 -19.83
N TYR A 92 -2.40 17.26 -18.61
CA TYR A 92 -2.28 18.67 -18.28
C TYR A 92 -1.05 19.31 -18.94
N SER A 93 0.09 18.61 -18.98
CA SER A 93 1.29 19.09 -19.66
C SER A 93 1.14 19.22 -21.18
N ALA A 94 0.22 18.47 -21.81
CA ALA A 94 -0.04 18.54 -23.26
C ALA A 94 -1.01 19.66 -23.67
N LYS A 95 -1.66 20.34 -22.71
CA LYS A 95 -2.67 21.38 -22.96
C LYS A 95 -2.14 22.81 -22.75
N GLY A 96 -0.89 22.97 -22.32
CA GLY A 96 -0.19 24.26 -22.20
C GLY A 96 0.89 24.38 -23.27
#